data_AF-A0A4Q1ID03-F1
#
_entry.id   AF-A0A4Q1ID03-F1
#
_cell.length_a   1.000
_cell.length_b   1.000
_cell.length_c   1.000
_cell.angle_alpha   90.00
_cell.angle_beta   90.00
_cell.angle_gamma   90.00
#
_symmetry.space_group_name_H-M   'P 1'
#
loop_
_entity.id
_entity.type
_entity.pdbx_description
1 polymer ?
#
loop_
_entity_poly.entity_id
_entity_poly.type
_entity_poly.pdbx_seq_one_letter_code
_entity_poly.pdbx_strand_id
1 'polypeptide(L)'
;MFIPDISKESVTLIGPSDSVKVLVGNINFNWEHLEDAEAYKIQIATPNFTAVQQVVLDSLLPITLDTLQPITKITKGLDVGIYQWRVKAINAGYETNYTMHNLTVIE
;
A
#
# COMPACT_ATOMS: atom_id res chain seq x y z
N MET A 1 -29.40 -1.25 -4.61
CA MET A 1 -28.14 -0.89 -5.30
C MET A 1 -27.23 -2.10 -5.21
N PHE A 2 -26.58 -2.50 -6.30
CA PHE A 2 -25.60 -3.59 -6.29
C PHE A 2 -24.22 -3.00 -5.98
N ILE A 3 -23.46 -3.65 -5.10
CA ILE A 3 -22.07 -3.31 -4.79
C ILE A 3 -21.20 -4.48 -5.28
N PRO A 4 -20.25 -4.26 -6.19
CA PRO A 4 -19.33 -5.30 -6.64
C PRO A 4 -18.51 -5.88 -5.48
N ASP A 5 -18.44 -7.21 -5.41
CA ASP A 5 -17.65 -7.92 -4.40
C ASP A 5 -16.20 -8.05 -4.85
N ILE A 6 -15.33 -7.25 -4.23
CA ILE A 6 -13.88 -7.26 -4.47
C ILE A 6 -13.11 -8.18 -3.51
N SER A 7 -13.77 -8.96 -2.65
CA SER A 7 -13.11 -9.71 -1.56
C SER A 7 -12.14 -10.79 -2.06
N LYS A 8 -12.31 -11.25 -3.31
CA LYS A 8 -11.43 -12.23 -3.97
C LYS A 8 -10.43 -11.60 -4.94
N GLU A 9 -10.52 -10.29 -5.13
CA GLU A 9 -9.57 -9.54 -5.94
C GLU A 9 -8.30 -9.24 -5.13
N SER A 10 -7.26 -8.77 -5.81
CA SER A 10 -5.98 -8.45 -5.21
C SER A 10 -5.39 -7.18 -5.80
N VAL A 11 -4.78 -6.34 -4.95
CA VAL A 11 -4.04 -5.17 -5.41
C VAL A 11 -2.66 -5.62 -5.92
N THR A 12 -2.29 -5.26 -7.14
CA THR A 12 -0.95 -5.50 -7.68
C THR A 12 0.02 -4.41 -7.20
N LEU A 13 1.08 -4.78 -6.49
CA LEU A 13 2.12 -3.83 -6.07
C LEU A 13 3.16 -3.66 -7.20
N ILE A 14 3.46 -2.41 -7.55
CA ILE A 14 4.44 -2.08 -8.62
C ILE A 14 5.81 -1.82 -8.01
N GLY A 15 5.87 -1.03 -6.93
CA GLY A 15 7.13 -0.63 -6.34
C GLY A 15 6.97 -0.02 -4.96
N PRO A 16 7.96 -0.20 -4.05
CA PRO A 16 9.18 -0.97 -4.24
C PRO A 16 8.92 -2.48 -4.36
N SER A 17 9.59 -3.16 -5.30
CA SER A 17 9.41 -4.60 -5.53
C SER A 17 9.79 -5.43 -4.30
N ASP A 18 9.25 -6.64 -4.19
CA ASP A 18 9.53 -7.49 -3.03
C ASP A 18 11.02 -7.73 -2.80
N SER A 19 11.43 -7.56 -1.53
CA SER A 19 12.80 -7.75 -1.04
C SER A 19 13.85 -6.84 -1.69
N VAL A 20 13.45 -5.74 -2.31
CA VAL A 20 14.37 -4.77 -2.92
C VAL A 20 15.17 -4.00 -1.86
N LYS A 21 16.38 -3.58 -2.24
CA LYS A 21 17.22 -2.65 -1.47
C LYS A 21 17.20 -1.28 -2.14
N VAL A 22 16.95 -0.23 -1.36
CA VAL A 22 16.92 1.15 -1.84
C VAL A 22 17.72 2.06 -0.92
N LEU A 23 18.19 3.19 -1.44
CA LEU A 23 18.88 4.21 -0.65
C LEU A 23 17.89 4.92 0.29
N VAL A 24 18.41 5.39 1.42
CA VAL A 24 17.70 6.19 2.42
C VAL A 24 17.09 7.45 1.80
N GLY A 25 15.88 7.80 2.25
CA GLY A 25 15.18 9.00 1.80
C GLY A 25 13.73 8.75 1.40
N ASN A 26 13.26 9.54 0.42
CA ASN A 26 11.87 9.53 -0.04
C ASN A 26 11.63 8.37 -1.02
N ILE A 27 10.90 7.37 -0.56
CA ILE A 27 10.60 6.17 -1.34
C ILE A 27 9.17 6.27 -1.86
N ASN A 28 9.00 5.97 -3.14
CA ASN A 28 7.70 5.97 -3.81
C ASN A 28 7.09 4.57 -3.75
N PHE A 29 5.92 4.48 -3.13
CA PHE A 29 5.09 3.29 -3.06
C PHE A 29 3.98 3.41 -4.09
N ASN A 30 3.88 2.45 -5.00
CA ASN A 30 2.99 2.46 -6.15
C ASN A 30 2.33 1.10 -6.31
N TRP A 31 1.06 1.10 -6.69
CA TRP A 31 0.27 -0.09 -7.01
C TRP A 31 -0.60 0.15 -8.25
N GLU A 32 -1.17 -0.91 -8.80
CA GLU A 32 -2.13 -0.78 -9.90
C GLU A 32 -3.51 -0.37 -9.36
N HIS A 33 -4.27 0.35 -10.19
CA HIS A 33 -5.66 0.59 -9.89
C HIS A 33 -6.43 -0.74 -9.93
N LEU A 34 -7.37 -0.89 -9.00
CA LEU A 34 -8.30 -2.01 -8.93
C LEU A 34 -9.68 -1.44 -9.23
N GLU A 35 -10.35 -2.03 -10.22
CA GLU A 35 -11.72 -1.69 -10.57
C GLU A 35 -12.63 -1.83 -9.34
N ASP A 36 -13.65 -0.98 -9.25
CA ASP A 36 -14.60 -0.92 -8.13
C ASP A 36 -14.02 -0.59 -6.75
N ALA A 37 -12.74 -0.23 -6.65
CA ALA A 37 -12.18 0.35 -5.43
C ALA A 37 -12.64 1.80 -5.25
N GLU A 38 -13.02 2.16 -4.02
CA GLU A 38 -13.34 3.53 -3.61
C GLU A 38 -12.27 4.13 -2.70
N ALA A 39 -11.42 3.29 -2.10
CA ALA A 39 -10.26 3.73 -1.33
C ALA A 39 -9.17 2.65 -1.29
N TYR A 40 -7.96 3.07 -0.96
CA TYR A 40 -6.87 2.16 -0.60
C TYR A 40 -6.44 2.39 0.84
N LYS A 41 -6.21 1.30 1.57
CA LYS A 41 -5.51 1.34 2.86
C LYS A 41 -4.08 0.87 2.67
N ILE A 42 -3.12 1.74 2.99
CA ILE A 42 -1.69 1.46 2.94
C ILE A 42 -1.09 1.53 4.35
N GLN A 43 -0.25 0.55 4.66
CA GLN A 43 0.50 0.51 5.90
C GLN A 43 1.97 0.17 5.64
N ILE A 44 2.86 0.75 6.44
CA ILE A 44 4.30 0.47 6.44
C ILE A 44 4.71 0.21 7.89
N ALA A 45 5.37 -0.92 8.14
CA ALA A 45 5.84 -1.31 9.47
C ALA A 45 7.30 -1.77 9.42
N THR A 46 7.97 -1.71 10.56
CA THR A 46 9.30 -2.26 10.77
C THR A 46 9.29 -3.28 11.93
N PRO A 47 10.04 -4.38 11.81
CA PRO A 47 10.60 -4.92 10.58
C PRO A 47 9.53 -5.49 9.64
N ASN A 48 8.40 -5.95 10.18
CA ASN A 48 7.30 -6.58 9.42
C ASN A 48 6.00 -6.61 10.24
N PHE A 49 4.90 -7.12 9.64
CA PHE A 49 3.59 -7.20 10.28
C PHE A 49 3.38 -8.39 11.23
N THR A 50 4.35 -9.31 11.38
CA THR A 50 4.27 -10.44 12.33
C THR A 50 5.05 -10.18 13.62
N ALA A 51 6.07 -9.33 13.57
CA ALA A 51 6.90 -8.89 14.69
C ALA A 51 7.04 -7.36 14.68
N VAL A 52 5.90 -6.66 14.63
CA VAL A 52 5.86 -5.18 14.54
C VAL A 52 6.57 -4.56 15.74
N GLN A 53 7.64 -3.83 15.46
CA GLN A 53 8.26 -2.92 16.43
C GLN A 53 7.60 -1.53 16.34
N GLN A 54 7.36 -1.06 15.11
CA GLN A 54 6.69 0.22 14.86
C GLN A 54 5.88 0.20 13.57
N VAL A 55 4.71 0.84 13.60
CA VAL A 55 3.95 1.22 12.40
C VAL A 55 4.38 2.63 11.99
N VAL A 56 5.04 2.74 10.85
CA VAL A 56 5.66 3.96 10.32
C VAL A 56 4.66 4.79 9.51
N LEU A 57 3.66 4.11 8.95
CA LEU A 57 2.54 4.70 8.23
C LEU A 57 1.29 3.80 8.37
N ASP A 58 0.14 4.40 8.61
CA ASP A 58 -1.19 3.83 8.39
C ASP A 58 -2.07 4.93 7.79
N SER A 59 -2.48 4.77 6.53
CA SER A 59 -3.25 5.78 5.81
C SER A 59 -4.37 5.15 5.00
N LEU A 60 -5.53 5.83 5.01
CA LEU A 60 -6.64 5.58 4.11
C LEU A 60 -6.64 6.66 3.04
N LEU A 61 -6.65 6.25 1.77
CA LEU A 61 -6.58 7.11 0.60
C LEU A 61 -7.88 6.95 -0.20
N PRO A 62 -8.86 7.85 -0.03
CA PRO A 62 -10.10 7.81 -0.80
C PRO A 62 -9.82 8.12 -2.27
N ILE A 63 -10.51 7.42 -3.17
CA ILE A 63 -10.58 7.76 -4.59
C ILE A 63 -11.72 8.76 -4.73
N THR A 64 -11.39 10.03 -4.87
CA THR A 64 -12.37 11.10 -4.98
C THR A 64 -12.63 11.44 -6.45
N LEU A 65 -13.89 11.76 -6.77
CA LEU A 65 -14.35 12.08 -8.14
C LEU A 65 -13.70 13.33 -8.74
N ASP A 66 -13.02 14.15 -7.93
CA ASP A 66 -12.26 15.32 -8.39
C ASP A 66 -10.86 14.97 -8.91
N THR A 67 -10.40 13.72 -8.70
CA THR A 67 -9.13 13.23 -9.23
C THR A 67 -9.34 12.60 -10.61
N LEU A 68 -8.65 13.13 -11.63
CA LEU A 68 -8.68 12.57 -13.00
C LEU A 68 -8.08 11.15 -13.09
N GLN A 69 -7.42 10.69 -12.03
CA GLN A 69 -6.76 9.39 -11.90
C GLN A 69 -6.88 8.93 -10.43
N PRO A 70 -7.16 7.64 -10.17
CA PRO A 70 -7.17 7.10 -8.82
C PRO A 70 -5.81 7.28 -8.14
N ILE A 71 -5.81 7.59 -6.83
CA ILE A 71 -4.58 7.71 -6.05
C ILE A 71 -4.00 6.32 -5.84
N THR A 72 -3.02 5.96 -6.67
CA THR A 72 -2.34 4.66 -6.63
C THR A 72 -0.87 4.77 -6.24
N LYS A 73 -0.48 5.90 -5.65
CA LYS A 73 0.88 6.15 -5.19
C LYS A 73 0.95 7.06 -3.97
N ILE A 74 1.97 6.85 -3.15
CA ILE A 74 2.39 7.77 -2.09
C ILE A 74 3.91 7.83 -2.01
N THR A 75 4.42 8.89 -1.39
CA THR A 75 5.84 9.02 -1.05
C THR A 75 5.98 9.02 0.47
N LYS A 76 6.96 8.27 0.98
CA LYS A 76 7.29 8.25 2.41
C LYS A 76 8.81 8.28 2.60
N GLY A 77 9.28 9.22 3.42
CA GLY A 77 10.65 9.23 3.91
C GLY A 77 10.87 8.07 4.90
N LEU A 78 11.86 7.21 4.63
CA LEU A 78 12.27 6.12 5.52
C LEU A 78 13.77 6.23 5.83
N ASP A 79 14.11 5.98 7.09
CA ASP A 79 15.49 5.81 7.55
C ASP A 79 16.01 4.40 7.22
N VAL A 80 17.32 4.20 7.31
CA VAL A 80 17.97 2.89 7.15
C VAL A 80 17.31 1.85 8.05
N GLY A 81 16.96 0.70 7.47
CA GLY A 81 16.26 -0.34 8.21
C GLY A 81 15.55 -1.35 7.32
N ILE A 82 14.90 -2.31 7.95
CA ILE A 82 14.07 -3.32 7.29
C ILE A 82 12.61 -2.94 7.49
N TYR A 83 11.83 -3.02 6.42
CA TYR A 83 10.42 -2.67 6.43
C TYR A 83 9.61 -3.69 5.65
N GLN A 84 8.32 -3.69 5.95
CA GLN A 84 7.30 -4.34 5.15
C GLN A 84 6.18 -3.35 4.91
N TRP A 85 5.68 -3.33 3.68
CA TRP A 85 4.58 -2.48 3.30
C TRP A 85 3.46 -3.32 2.70
N ARG A 86 2.22 -2.87 2.89
CA ARG A 86 1.04 -3.59 2.41
C ARG A 86 -0.06 -2.63 1.98
N VAL A 87 -0.84 -3.06 0.99
CA VAL A 87 -1.98 -2.31 0.46
C VAL A 87 -3.19 -3.24 0.34
N LYS A 88 -4.37 -2.74 0.65
CA LYS A 88 -5.65 -3.36 0.28
C LYS A 88 -6.60 -2.32 -0.31
N ALA A 89 -7.50 -2.76 -1.17
CA ALA A 89 -8.59 -1.95 -1.71
C ALA A 89 -9.84 -2.10 -0.84
N ILE A 90 -10.65 -1.03 -0.80
CA ILE A 90 -11.90 -0.95 -0.03
C ILE A 90 -12.95 -0.28 -0.93
N ASN A 91 -14.18 -0.80 -0.89
CA ASN A 91 -15.36 -0.12 -1.40
C ASN A 91 -16.47 -0.11 -0.35
N ALA A 92 -17.65 0.41 -0.70
CA ALA A 92 -18.77 0.57 0.23
C ALA A 92 -19.23 -0.72 0.95
N GLY A 93 -18.93 -1.91 0.42
CA GLY A 93 -19.39 -3.19 0.98
C GLY A 93 -18.29 -4.22 1.26
N TYR A 94 -17.13 -4.10 0.63
CA TYR A 94 -16.12 -5.17 0.57
C TYR A 94 -14.70 -4.63 0.64
N GLU A 95 -13.76 -5.50 1.00
CA GLU A 95 -12.34 -5.21 1.03
C GLU A 95 -11.52 -6.40 0.52
N THR A 96 -10.42 -6.12 -0.17
CA THR A 96 -9.47 -7.16 -0.56
C THR A 96 -8.67 -7.61 0.66
N ASN A 97 -8.04 -8.79 0.54
CA ASN A 97 -6.89 -9.10 1.40
C ASN A 97 -5.74 -8.09 1.15
N TYR A 98 -4.83 -8.00 2.12
CA TYR A 98 -3.60 -7.22 1.93
C TYR A 98 -2.65 -7.95 0.99
N THR A 99 -2.15 -7.22 -0.01
CA THR A 99 -0.92 -7.58 -0.73
C THR A 99 0.25 -6.89 -0.06
N MET A 100 1.40 -7.56 0.05
CA MET A 100 2.54 -7.05 0.80
C MET A 100 3.89 -7.37 0.15
N HIS A 101 4.85 -6.49 0.37
CA HIS A 101 6.23 -6.62 -0.09
C HIS A 101 7.20 -6.20 1.02
N ASN A 102 8.37 -6.81 1.02
CA ASN A 102 9.48 -6.47 1.90
C ASN A 102 10.40 -5.44 1.24
N LEU A 103 11.06 -4.62 2.06
CA LEU A 103 11.95 -3.56 1.62
C LEU A 103 13.10 -3.42 2.62
N THR A 104 14.32 -3.24 2.13
CA THR A 104 15.45 -2.82 2.96
C THR A 104 15.94 -1.45 2.50
N VAL A 105 16.05 -0.52 3.43
CA VAL A 105 16.61 0.81 3.22
C VAL A 105 18.06 0.80 3.71
N ILE A 106 18.99 1.22 2.86
CA ILE A 106 20.43 1.27 3.11
C ILE A 106 20.95 2.70 2.93
N GLU A 107 22.15 2.98 3.43
CA GLU A 107 22.86 4.25 3.18
C GLU A 107 23.23 4.45 1.71
#